data_AF-A0A8H7ZWG8-F1
#
_entry.id   AF-A0A8H7ZWG8-F1
#
_cell.length_a   1.000
_cell.length_b   1.000
_cell.length_c   1.000
_cell.angle_alpha   90.00
_cell.angle_beta   90.00
_cell.angle_gamma   90.00
#
_symmetry.space_group_name_H-M   'P 1'
#
loop_
_entity.id
_entity.type
_entity.pdbx_description
1 polymer ?
#
loop_
_entity_poly.entity_id
_entity_poly.type
_entity_poly.pdbx_seq_one_letter_code
_entity_poly.pdbx_strand_id
1 'polypeptide(L)'
;VFNFPHTGSGIKDQDRNVRANQELLLSFFASAAGLLAARAPGGPPGDAGGEILVTVKSGKPYDLWRVKDLGKRALPAAAGAPRLVCKTSFAFDPALYPGYAHRRTAGFAEGLSAAANEEIVPPRGGKERAPPPRTYVFALAEGACPEDDPPPPS
;
A
#
# COMPACT_ATOMS: atom_id res chain seq x y z
N VAL A 1 2.98 -5.41 10.27
CA VAL A 1 2.59 -4.98 8.91
C VAL A 1 1.08 -5.08 8.78
N PHE A 2 0.42 -3.99 8.40
CA PHE A 2 -1.03 -3.94 8.22
C PHE A 2 -1.34 -4.16 6.73
N ASN A 3 -2.02 -5.26 6.40
CA ASN A 3 -2.51 -5.45 5.03
C ASN A 3 -3.79 -4.66 4.89
N PHE A 4 -3.86 -3.76 3.91
CA PHE A 4 -4.95 -2.81 3.86
C PHE A 4 -6.25 -3.53 3.47
N PRO A 5 -7.28 -3.53 4.32
CA PRO A 5 -8.53 -4.19 4.00
C PRO A 5 -9.24 -3.44 2.87
N HIS A 6 -10.00 -4.16 2.06
CA HIS A 6 -11.03 -3.51 1.26
C HIS A 6 -12.21 -3.12 2.17
N THR A 7 -13.05 -2.16 1.77
CA THR A 7 -14.20 -1.70 2.58
C THR A 7 -15.21 -2.80 2.95
N GLY A 8 -15.26 -3.90 2.19
CA GLY A 8 -16.12 -5.05 2.50
C GLY A 8 -17.61 -4.81 2.24
N SER A 9 -17.95 -3.69 1.59
CA SER A 9 -19.32 -3.20 1.45
C SER A 9 -20.20 -3.96 0.44
N GLY A 10 -19.75 -5.10 -0.11
CA GLY A 10 -20.52 -5.89 -1.07
C GLY A 10 -20.92 -5.16 -2.37
N ILE A 11 -20.27 -4.02 -2.68
CA ILE A 11 -20.58 -3.19 -3.84
C ILE A 11 -20.18 -3.93 -5.10
N LYS A 12 -21.18 -4.30 -5.91
CA LYS A 12 -21.01 -5.00 -7.20
C LYS A 12 -20.50 -4.10 -8.32
N ASP A 13 -20.87 -2.82 -8.28
CA ASP A 13 -20.41 -1.82 -9.24
C ASP A 13 -18.91 -1.52 -9.02
N GLN A 14 -18.10 -1.74 -10.05
CA GLN A 14 -16.64 -1.65 -9.92
C GLN A 14 -16.19 -0.22 -9.57
N ASP A 15 -16.76 0.79 -10.20
CA ASP A 15 -16.30 2.18 -10.04
C ASP A 15 -16.67 2.71 -8.65
N ARG A 16 -17.88 2.39 -8.16
CA ARG A 16 -18.28 2.68 -6.77
C ARG A 16 -17.40 1.92 -5.78
N ASN A 17 -17.04 0.67 -6.07
CA ASN A 17 -16.14 -0.11 -5.22
C ASN A 17 -14.74 0.52 -5.17
N VAL A 18 -14.19 0.91 -6.33
CA VAL A 18 -12.90 1.61 -6.42
C VAL A 18 -12.95 2.91 -5.62
N ARG A 19 -13.98 3.74 -5.80
CA ARG A 19 -14.11 5.02 -5.10
C ARG A 19 -14.16 4.86 -3.58
N ALA A 20 -14.91 3.87 -3.09
CA ALA A 20 -15.01 3.59 -1.65
C ALA A 20 -13.65 3.17 -1.05
N ASN A 21 -12.86 2.36 -1.76
CA ASN A 21 -11.52 1.98 -1.31
C ASN A 21 -10.50 3.13 -1.43
N GLN A 22 -10.65 4.01 -2.43
CA GLN A 22 -9.85 5.23 -2.53
C GLN A 22 -10.09 6.16 -1.35
N GLU A 23 -11.36 6.35 -0.95
CA GLU A 23 -11.74 7.17 0.21
C GLU A 23 -11.21 6.59 1.53
N LEU A 24 -11.28 5.27 1.69
CA LEU A 24 -10.68 4.57 2.83
C LEU A 24 -9.17 4.81 2.91
N LEU A 25 -8.44 4.66 1.79
CA LEU A 25 -7.00 4.90 1.74
C LEU A 25 -6.64 6.36 2.02
N LEU A 26 -7.36 7.32 1.42
CA LEU A 26 -7.15 8.74 1.68
C LEU A 26 -7.32 9.09 3.15
N SER A 27 -8.41 8.62 3.77
CA SER A 27 -8.72 8.88 5.18
C SER A 27 -7.68 8.24 6.11
N PHE A 28 -7.24 7.02 5.77
CA PHE A 28 -6.15 6.36 6.49
C PHE A 28 -4.85 7.15 6.42
N PHE A 29 -4.43 7.55 5.22
CA PHE A 29 -3.19 8.32 5.06
C PHE A 29 -3.24 9.65 5.80
N ALA A 30 -4.36 10.37 5.72
CA ALA A 30 -4.55 11.63 6.45
C ALA A 30 -4.47 11.42 7.97
N SER A 31 -5.09 10.36 8.48
CA SER A 31 -5.10 10.03 9.91
C SER A 31 -3.73 9.55 10.41
N ALA A 32 -3.06 8.69 9.64
CA ALA A 32 -1.78 8.09 9.99
C ALA A 32 -0.61 9.07 9.87
N ALA A 33 -0.69 10.07 8.99
CA ALA A 33 0.36 11.06 8.81
C ALA A 33 0.71 11.80 10.11
N GLY A 34 -0.29 12.11 10.94
CA GLY A 34 -0.09 12.76 12.23
C GLY A 34 0.62 11.89 13.27
N LEU A 35 0.73 10.58 13.03
CA LEU A 35 1.43 9.62 13.89
C LEU A 35 2.88 9.36 13.46
N LEU A 36 3.30 9.88 12.30
CA LEU A 36 4.66 9.69 11.83
C LEU A 36 5.59 10.58 12.63
N ALA A 37 6.59 9.96 13.27
CA ALA A 37 7.69 10.70 13.87
C ALA A 37 8.37 11.53 12.76
N ALA A 38 8.36 12.85 12.93
CA ALA A 38 9.20 13.72 12.11
C ALA A 38 10.65 13.34 12.39
N ARG A 39 11.45 13.21 11.33
CA ARG A 39 12.89 13.01 11.48
C ARG A 39 13.45 14.21 12.22
N ALA A 40 14.13 14.00 13.35
CA ALA A 40 14.73 15.10 14.08
C ALA A 40 15.82 15.78 13.22
N PRO A 41 15.80 17.11 13.04
CA PRO A 41 16.90 17.82 12.40
C PRO A 41 18.20 17.57 13.19
N GLY A 42 19.20 16.99 12.57
CA GLY A 42 20.46 16.62 13.24
C GLY A 42 20.40 15.35 14.10
N GLY A 43 19.33 14.54 13.96
CA GLY A 43 19.25 13.22 14.60
C GLY A 43 20.38 12.28 14.16
N PRO A 44 20.69 11.24 14.97
CA PRO A 44 21.76 10.32 14.67
C PRO A 44 21.58 9.67 13.28
N PRO A 45 22.68 9.31 12.59
CA PRO A 45 22.60 8.52 11.35
C PRO A 45 21.82 7.24 11.62
N GLY A 46 20.62 7.11 11.05
CA GLY A 46 19.70 6.00 11.32
C GLY A 46 18.30 6.41 11.79
N ASP A 47 18.11 7.68 12.20
CA ASP A 47 16.77 8.23 12.42
C ASP A 47 16.09 8.47 11.07
N ALA A 48 15.37 7.46 10.59
CA ALA A 48 14.73 7.43 9.29
C ALA A 48 13.36 8.14 9.25
N GLY A 49 12.88 8.65 10.40
CA GLY A 49 11.50 9.11 10.57
C GLY A 49 10.49 7.95 10.52
N GLY A 50 9.22 8.28 10.75
CA GLY A 50 8.13 7.30 10.64
C GLY A 50 7.79 6.95 9.20
N GLU A 51 7.44 5.68 8.95
CA GLU A 51 7.00 5.18 7.65
C GLU A 51 5.61 4.50 7.72
N ILE A 52 4.82 4.67 6.67
CA ILE A 52 3.55 3.96 6.45
C ILE A 52 3.78 2.90 5.38
N LEU A 53 3.57 1.64 5.75
CA LEU A 53 3.63 0.51 4.82
C LEU A 53 2.19 0.08 4.47
N VAL A 54 1.82 0.20 3.19
CA VAL A 54 0.52 -0.23 2.67
C VAL A 54 0.74 -1.37 1.70
N THR A 55 0.19 -2.55 2.00
CA THR A 55 0.22 -3.70 1.10
C THR A 55 -1.14 -3.92 0.45
N VAL A 56 -1.18 -3.99 -0.88
CA VAL A 56 -2.39 -4.25 -1.68
C VAL A 56 -2.13 -5.36 -2.69
N LYS A 57 -3.13 -6.20 -2.99
CA LYS A 57 -3.07 -7.14 -4.12
C LYS A 57 -2.78 -6.38 -5.42
N SER A 58 -2.08 -7.03 -6.35
CA SER A 58 -1.77 -6.43 -7.66
C SER A 58 -2.81 -6.84 -8.71
N GLY A 59 -3.00 -6.01 -9.73
CA GLY A 59 -3.99 -6.24 -10.79
C GLY A 59 -5.32 -5.52 -10.51
N LYS A 60 -6.23 -5.55 -11.49
CA LYS A 60 -7.57 -4.97 -11.32
C LYS A 60 -8.38 -5.74 -10.24
N PRO A 61 -9.21 -5.04 -9.45
CA PRO A 61 -9.46 -3.60 -9.47
C PRO A 61 -8.44 -2.77 -8.65
N TYR A 62 -7.50 -3.40 -7.95
CA TYR A 62 -6.59 -2.76 -7.01
C TYR A 62 -5.69 -1.70 -7.66
N ASP A 63 -5.23 -1.93 -8.89
CA ASP A 63 -4.44 -0.94 -9.63
C ASP A 63 -5.20 0.38 -9.85
N LEU A 64 -6.54 0.32 -9.95
CA LEU A 64 -7.39 1.51 -10.09
C LEU A 64 -7.49 2.32 -8.80
N TRP A 65 -7.07 1.77 -7.66
CA TRP A 65 -7.04 2.52 -6.41
C TRP A 65 -5.93 3.57 -6.41
N ARG A 66 -4.92 3.45 -7.28
CA ARG A 66 -3.86 4.47 -7.46
C ARG A 66 -3.20 4.87 -6.14
N VAL A 67 -2.79 3.89 -5.34
CA VAL A 67 -2.29 4.05 -3.96
C VAL A 67 -1.25 5.17 -3.80
N LYS A 68 -0.28 5.26 -4.73
CA LYS A 68 0.75 6.32 -4.72
C LYS A 68 0.15 7.72 -4.82
N ASP A 69 -0.82 7.90 -5.72
CA ASP A 69 -1.46 9.20 -5.98
C ASP A 69 -2.35 9.59 -4.80
N LEU A 70 -3.03 8.62 -4.18
CA LEU A 70 -3.81 8.87 -2.97
C LEU A 70 -2.92 9.34 -1.82
N GLY A 71 -1.78 8.69 -1.58
CA GLY A 71 -0.83 9.12 -0.55
C GLY A 71 -0.38 10.58 -0.75
N LYS A 72 0.01 10.94 -1.97
CA LYS A 72 0.42 12.33 -2.33
C LYS A 72 -0.69 13.36 -2.05
N ARG A 73 -1.95 12.98 -2.26
CA ARG A 73 -3.14 13.85 -2.15
C ARG A 73 -3.81 13.84 -0.78
N ALA A 74 -3.38 12.95 0.12
CA ALA A 74 -4.02 12.75 1.42
C ALA A 74 -3.87 13.95 2.36
N LEU A 75 -2.85 14.79 2.16
CA LEU A 75 -2.58 15.97 2.99
C LEU A 75 -2.86 17.28 2.24
N PRO A 76 -3.24 18.36 2.97
CA PRO A 76 -3.56 19.65 2.38
C PRO A 76 -2.46 20.19 1.47
N ALA A 77 -2.86 20.82 0.37
CA ALA A 77 -1.92 21.35 -0.62
C ALA A 77 -1.45 22.79 -0.34
N ALA A 78 -1.16 23.11 0.91
CA ALA A 78 -0.60 24.41 1.27
C ALA A 78 0.91 24.48 0.98
N ALA A 79 1.39 25.65 0.56
CA ALA A 79 2.82 25.88 0.35
C ALA A 79 3.59 25.64 1.65
N GLY A 80 4.65 24.83 1.57
CA GLY A 80 5.46 24.45 2.74
C GLY A 80 4.84 23.39 3.66
N ALA A 81 3.61 22.93 3.40
CA ALA A 81 3.05 21.83 4.17
C ALA A 81 3.73 20.49 3.84
N PRO A 82 3.91 19.61 4.84
CA PRO A 82 4.49 18.29 4.60
C PRO A 82 3.57 17.45 3.72
N ARG A 83 4.17 16.58 2.89
CA ARG A 83 3.45 15.63 2.05
C ARG A 83 3.92 14.22 2.30
N LEU A 84 3.03 13.26 2.09
CA LEU A 84 3.43 11.86 2.00
C LEU A 84 4.02 11.59 0.61
N VAL A 85 5.20 11.00 0.59
CA VAL A 85 5.88 10.57 -0.63
C VAL A 85 6.13 9.07 -0.55
N CYS A 86 5.80 8.36 -1.63
CA CYS A 86 6.13 6.94 -1.77
C CYS A 86 7.62 6.80 -2.09
N LYS A 87 8.44 6.46 -1.09
CA LYS A 87 9.90 6.31 -1.23
C LYS A 87 10.28 5.09 -2.07
N THR A 88 9.57 3.99 -1.87
CA THR A 88 9.83 2.73 -2.57
C THR A 88 8.59 1.85 -2.58
N SER A 89 8.62 0.81 -3.42
CA SER A 89 7.64 -0.26 -3.39
C SER A 89 8.27 -1.58 -3.79
N PHE A 90 7.84 -2.67 -3.18
CA PHE A 90 8.38 -4.00 -3.43
C PHE A 90 7.28 -5.07 -3.38
N ALA A 91 7.59 -6.24 -3.94
CA ALA A 91 6.69 -7.39 -3.85
C ALA A 91 6.60 -7.87 -2.40
N PHE A 92 5.38 -8.07 -1.91
CA PHE A 92 5.15 -8.58 -0.57
C PHE A 92 5.51 -10.06 -0.50
N ASP A 93 6.40 -10.40 0.43
CA ASP A 93 6.75 -11.78 0.72
C ASP A 93 6.20 -12.18 2.10
N PRO A 94 5.16 -13.04 2.16
CA PRO A 94 4.62 -13.51 3.44
C PRO A 94 5.62 -14.37 4.23
N ALA A 95 6.64 -14.96 3.59
CA ALA A 95 7.63 -15.78 4.29
C ALA A 95 8.49 -14.97 5.27
N LEU A 96 8.60 -13.65 5.06
CA LEU A 96 9.28 -12.73 5.97
C LEU A 96 8.49 -12.45 7.27
N TYR A 97 7.25 -12.92 7.36
CA TYR A 97 6.36 -12.69 8.50
C TYR A 97 5.88 -14.03 9.08
N PRO A 98 6.63 -14.64 10.01
CA PRO A 98 6.23 -15.89 10.65
C PRO A 98 4.82 -15.80 11.25
N GLY A 99 3.98 -16.78 10.91
CA GLY A 99 2.58 -16.84 11.35
C GLY A 99 1.59 -16.05 10.47
N TYR A 100 2.05 -15.34 9.44
CA TYR A 100 1.17 -14.66 8.51
C TYR A 100 0.36 -15.66 7.67
N ALA A 101 -0.97 -15.46 7.65
CA ALA A 101 -1.88 -16.16 6.76
C ALA A 101 -2.88 -15.18 6.13
N HIS A 102 -3.01 -15.21 4.80
CA HIS A 102 -4.03 -14.43 4.11
C HIS A 102 -5.43 -14.93 4.48
N ARG A 103 -6.32 -14.00 4.84
CA ARG A 103 -7.71 -14.29 5.19
C ARG A 103 -8.65 -13.29 4.51
N ARG A 104 -9.79 -13.79 4.05
CA ARG A 104 -10.88 -12.97 3.50
C ARG A 104 -11.77 -12.49 4.63
N THR A 105 -12.44 -11.36 4.44
CA THR A 105 -13.41 -10.80 5.40
C THR A 105 -14.60 -11.72 5.66
N ALA A 106 -14.94 -12.59 4.71
CA ALA A 106 -15.96 -13.63 4.87
C ALA A 106 -15.49 -14.83 5.72
N GLY A 107 -14.25 -14.80 6.24
CA GLY A 107 -13.65 -15.93 6.95
C GLY A 107 -13.08 -16.99 6.01
N PHE A 108 -12.72 -18.14 6.58
CA PHE A 108 -12.32 -19.33 5.83
C PHE A 108 -13.55 -20.20 5.56
N ALA A 109 -13.80 -20.48 4.28
CA ALA A 109 -14.80 -21.44 3.85
C ALA A 109 -14.08 -22.60 3.15
N GLU A 110 -14.21 -23.80 3.71
CA GLU A 110 -13.66 -25.03 3.15
C GLU A 110 -14.17 -25.24 1.72
N GLY A 111 -13.27 -25.50 0.77
CA GLY A 111 -13.59 -25.65 -0.66
C GLY A 111 -13.75 -24.34 -1.47
N LEU A 112 -13.85 -23.17 -0.81
CA LEU A 112 -14.00 -21.87 -1.49
C LEU A 112 -12.85 -20.89 -1.23
N SER A 113 -12.10 -21.10 -0.16
CA SER A 113 -10.94 -20.27 0.21
C SER A 113 -9.67 -21.05 -0.05
N ALA A 114 -8.67 -20.42 -0.69
CA ALA A 114 -7.36 -21.05 -0.78
C ALA A 114 -6.74 -21.20 0.61
N ALA A 115 -5.91 -22.24 0.79
CA ALA A 115 -5.26 -22.46 2.07
C ALA A 115 -4.11 -21.46 2.26
N ALA A 116 -3.97 -20.96 3.48
CA ALA A 116 -2.87 -20.08 3.91
C ALA A 116 -2.62 -18.86 3.00
N ASN A 117 -1.56 -18.89 2.18
CA ASN A 117 -1.10 -17.77 1.36
C ASN A 117 -1.12 -18.07 -0.15
N GLU A 118 -1.71 -19.20 -0.58
CA GLU A 118 -1.72 -19.66 -1.98
C GLU A 118 -2.33 -18.64 -2.96
N GLU A 119 -3.23 -17.76 -2.48
CA GLU A 119 -3.81 -16.69 -3.28
C GLU A 119 -2.86 -15.51 -3.54
N ILE A 120 -1.81 -15.36 -2.73
CA ILE A 120 -0.90 -14.22 -2.77
C ILE A 120 0.56 -14.61 -3.06
N VAL A 121 0.87 -15.91 -3.06
CA VAL A 121 2.18 -16.46 -3.42
C VAL A 121 2.07 -17.14 -4.80
N PRO A 122 3.05 -16.94 -5.70
CA PRO A 122 3.08 -17.69 -6.95
C PRO A 122 3.24 -19.19 -6.67
N PRO A 123 2.47 -20.07 -7.34
CA PRO A 123 2.66 -21.51 -7.18
C PRO A 123 4.04 -21.93 -7.70
N ARG A 124 4.62 -22.99 -7.12
CA ARG A 124 5.78 -23.66 -7.72
C ARG A 124 5.34 -24.25 -9.07
N GLY A 125 5.85 -23.71 -10.19
CA GLY A 125 5.70 -24.32 -11.52
C GLY A 125 4.87 -23.57 -12.57
N GLY A 126 5.22 -22.31 -12.88
CA GLY A 126 5.13 -21.79 -14.25
C GLY A 126 3.75 -21.52 -14.87
N LYS A 127 2.65 -21.43 -14.11
CA LYS A 127 1.41 -20.84 -14.63
C LYS A 127 1.43 -19.32 -14.48
N GLU A 128 1.20 -18.61 -15.58
CA GLU A 128 1.06 -17.15 -15.60
C GLU A 128 -0.13 -16.76 -14.71
N ARG A 129 0.15 -16.14 -13.57
CA ARG A 129 -0.86 -15.64 -12.63
C ARG A 129 -0.54 -14.20 -12.26
N ALA A 130 -1.57 -13.50 -11.78
CA ALA A 130 -1.49 -12.14 -11.29
C ALA A 130 -0.25 -11.94 -10.39
N PRO A 131 0.47 -10.81 -10.55
CA PRO A 131 1.69 -10.53 -9.80
C PRO A 131 1.45 -10.55 -8.28
N PRO A 132 2.50 -10.82 -7.47
CA PRO A 132 2.38 -10.81 -6.02
C PRO A 132 1.83 -9.46 -5.53
N PRO A 133 1.19 -9.40 -4.35
CA PRO A 133 0.80 -8.13 -3.75
C PRO A 133 1.98 -7.18 -3.64
N ARG A 134 1.72 -5.88 -3.70
CA ARG A 134 2.74 -4.84 -3.63
C ARG A 134 2.64 -4.08 -2.31
N THR A 135 3.77 -3.92 -1.64
CA THR A 135 3.93 -3.04 -0.49
C THR A 135 4.47 -1.69 -0.97
N TYR A 136 3.83 -0.61 -0.56
CA TYR A 136 4.23 0.78 -0.80
C TYR A 136 4.70 1.38 0.52
N VAL A 137 5.85 2.05 0.51
CA VAL A 137 6.43 2.69 1.69
C VAL A 137 6.31 4.20 1.53
N PHE A 138 5.53 4.84 2.41
CA PHE A 138 5.36 6.28 2.45
C PHE A 138 6.08 6.88 3.66
N ALA A 139 6.66 8.06 3.49
CA ALA A 139 7.18 8.87 4.58
C ALA A 139 6.76 10.32 4.38
N LEU A 140 6.84 11.12 5.44
CA LEU A 140 6.73 12.58 5.33
C LEU A 140 7.98 13.11 4.63
N ALA A 141 7.78 13.91 3.60
CA ALA A 141 8.82 14.72 2.98
C ALA A 141 8.50 16.20 3.23
N GLU A 142 9.52 16.97 3.58
CA GLU A 142 9.47 18.43 3.58
C GLU A 142 9.74 18.92 2.15
N GLY A 143 8.81 19.66 1.54
CA GLY A 143 9.03 20.51 0.36
C GLY A 143 9.50 19.84 -0.94
N ALA A 144 8.58 19.78 -1.93
CA ALA A 144 8.73 19.36 -3.34
C ALA A 144 9.14 17.89 -3.62
N CYS A 145 8.24 17.14 -4.27
CA CYS A 145 8.59 15.86 -4.89
C CYS A 145 9.75 16.08 -5.88
N PRO A 146 10.83 15.28 -5.83
CA PRO A 146 11.70 15.16 -6.99
C PRO A 146 10.83 14.69 -8.18
N GLU A 147 10.97 15.36 -9.32
CA GLU A 147 10.41 14.89 -10.59
C GLU A 147 10.89 13.45 -10.86
N ASP A 148 10.02 12.64 -11.48
CA ASP A 148 10.28 11.22 -11.75
C ASP A 148 11.66 11.03 -12.41
N ASP A 149 12.46 10.08 -11.90
CA ASP A 149 13.74 9.71 -12.51
C ASP A 149 13.50 9.35 -13.99
N PRO A 150 14.30 9.90 -14.94
CA PRO A 150 14.18 9.54 -16.33
C PRO A 150 14.47 8.03 -16.51
N PRO A 151 13.79 7.36 -17.45
CA PRO A 151 14.01 5.94 -17.68
C PRO A 151 15.48 5.67 -18.03
N PRO A 152 16.03 4.50 -17.64
CA PRO A 152 17.42 4.17 -17.90
C PRO A 152 17.71 4.22 -19.40
N PRO A 153 18.92 4.64 -19.81
CA PRO A 153 19.30 4.69 -21.21
C PRO A 153 19.25 3.28 -21.82
N SER A 154 18.69 3.22 -23.02
CA SER A 154 18.57 2.04 -23.88
C SER A 154 19.90 1.57 -24.44
#